data_AF-A0A9E8HN10-F1
#
_entry.id   AF-A0A9E8HN10-F1
#
_cell.length_a   1.000
_cell.length_b   1.000
_cell.length_c   1.000
_cell.angle_alpha   90.00
_cell.angle_beta   90.00
_cell.angle_gamma   90.00
#
_symmetry.space_group_name_H-M   'P 1'
#
loop_
_entity.id
_entity.type
_entity.pdbx_description
1 polymer ?
#
loop_
_entity_poly.entity_id
_entity_poly.type
_entity_poly.pdbx_seq_one_letter_code
_entity_poly.pdbx_strand_id
1 'polypeptide(L)'
;MTENLWQETIPFELQTTYKLSVGALELYVNLLANEWQFRHSHVTADETKNEKKIQLSTLKKTTRDDLEPMRFIHSTNQDKLQFRPRLANRSIVAKPYMPVFLPSQQTVTIYISTPIWLAIFLEGHKQPLLELPTYKLSDTWFGPKPHIGELSYASRFSGRIDLSALPKRASRIITPVKITNNGNDNLKLEKISIPCDYLTVYCNKNNELWTQTLSILREVDQKKTQVSIEKALHPALESAKKIGEPRVADQSRLLSKTIDMLFS
;
A
#
# COMPACT_ATOMS: atom_id res chain seq x y z
N MET A 1 -16.84 -0.24 -16.99
CA MET A 1 -16.18 -1.47 -16.49
C MET A 1 -14.70 -1.33 -16.82
N THR A 2 -13.86 -1.18 -15.82
CA THR A 2 -12.40 -1.31 -15.99
C THR A 2 -11.93 -2.29 -14.94
N GLU A 3 -12.07 -3.59 -15.24
CA GLU A 3 -11.58 -4.67 -14.36
C GLU A 3 -10.05 -4.63 -14.21
N ASN A 4 -9.35 -3.84 -15.05
CA ASN A 4 -7.90 -3.72 -15.06
C ASN A 4 -7.40 -2.26 -15.06
N LEU A 5 -7.94 -1.44 -14.15
CA LEU A 5 -7.55 -0.02 -13.96
C LEU A 5 -6.03 0.22 -13.96
N TRP A 6 -5.25 -0.73 -13.42
CA TRP A 6 -3.81 -0.59 -13.20
C TRP A 6 -2.95 -0.69 -14.46
N GLN A 7 -3.50 -1.21 -15.56
CA GLN A 7 -2.74 -1.50 -16.79
C GLN A 7 -3.20 -0.66 -17.98
N GLU A 8 -4.14 0.27 -17.76
CA GLU A 8 -4.80 1.01 -18.83
C GLU A 8 -4.43 2.51 -18.79
N THR A 9 -4.17 3.05 -19.97
CA THR A 9 -4.26 4.49 -20.20
C THR A 9 -5.70 4.83 -20.52
N ILE A 10 -6.31 5.72 -19.75
CA ILE A 10 -7.72 6.05 -19.86
C ILE A 10 -7.86 7.46 -20.46
N PRO A 11 -8.58 7.62 -21.58
CA PRO A 11 -8.92 8.93 -22.13
C PRO A 11 -10.05 9.59 -21.33
N PHE A 12 -10.02 10.92 -21.22
CA PHE A 12 -11.02 11.75 -20.57
C PHE A 12 -11.49 12.83 -21.52
N GLU A 13 -12.81 13.02 -21.57
CA GLU A 13 -13.42 14.06 -22.39
C GLU A 13 -13.42 15.42 -21.68
N LEU A 14 -13.25 16.49 -22.47
CA LEU A 14 -13.38 17.87 -21.99
C LEU A 14 -14.76 18.11 -21.38
N GLN A 15 -14.79 18.81 -20.25
CA GLN A 15 -16.01 19.22 -19.53
C GLN A 15 -16.87 18.05 -19.00
N THR A 16 -16.44 16.80 -19.16
CA THR A 16 -17.09 15.64 -18.54
C THR A 16 -16.53 15.42 -17.13
N THR A 17 -17.41 15.06 -16.19
CA THR A 17 -17.01 14.64 -14.84
C THR A 17 -16.94 13.13 -14.77
N TYR A 18 -15.78 12.60 -14.41
CA TYR A 18 -15.61 11.19 -14.12
C TYR A 18 -15.50 10.97 -12.62
N LYS A 19 -16.12 9.91 -12.12
CA LYS A 19 -15.98 9.44 -10.74
C LYS A 19 -15.31 8.07 -10.72
N LEU A 20 -14.18 8.00 -10.05
CA LEU A 20 -13.48 6.77 -9.71
C LEU A 20 -13.72 6.43 -8.24
N SER A 21 -14.31 5.28 -7.97
CA SER A 21 -14.43 4.70 -6.64
C SER A 21 -13.41 3.58 -6.47
N VAL A 22 -12.61 3.60 -5.41
CA VAL A 22 -11.62 2.56 -5.10
C VAL A 22 -11.38 2.47 -3.59
N GLY A 23 -11.81 1.37 -2.96
CA GLY A 23 -11.72 1.23 -1.51
C GLY A 23 -12.61 2.26 -0.80
N ALA A 24 -12.00 3.10 0.04
CA ALA A 24 -12.69 4.23 0.68
C ALA A 24 -12.56 5.52 -0.13
N LEU A 25 -11.70 5.59 -1.15
CA LEU A 25 -11.49 6.78 -1.95
C LEU A 25 -12.59 6.96 -3.00
N GLU A 26 -13.18 8.13 -3.01
CA GLU A 26 -13.92 8.66 -4.17
C GLU A 26 -13.15 9.81 -4.78
N LEU A 27 -12.71 9.63 -6.02
CA LEU A 27 -11.99 10.62 -6.80
C LEU A 27 -12.88 11.09 -7.96
N TYR A 28 -12.93 12.38 -8.15
CA TYR A 28 -13.61 13.06 -9.24
C TYR A 28 -12.56 13.71 -10.12
N VAL A 29 -12.66 13.49 -11.43
CA VAL A 29 -11.70 13.95 -12.44
C VAL A 29 -12.44 14.77 -13.49
N ASN A 30 -11.93 15.95 -13.78
CA ASN A 30 -12.39 16.81 -14.87
C ASN A 30 -11.20 17.29 -15.69
N LEU A 31 -11.29 17.14 -17.01
CA LEU A 31 -10.38 17.76 -17.96
C LEU A 31 -11.01 19.06 -18.48
N LEU A 32 -10.30 20.16 -18.34
CA LEU A 32 -10.60 21.45 -18.99
C LEU A 32 -9.49 21.81 -19.98
N ALA A 33 -9.74 22.84 -20.79
CA ALA A 33 -8.86 23.22 -21.91
C ALA A 33 -7.38 23.37 -21.50
N ASN A 34 -7.11 23.95 -20.33
CA ASN A 34 -5.76 24.24 -19.85
C ASN A 34 -5.50 23.70 -18.44
N GLU A 35 -6.38 22.85 -17.89
CA GLU A 35 -6.17 22.28 -16.56
C GLU A 35 -6.83 20.93 -16.34
N TRP A 36 -6.19 20.13 -15.49
CA TRP A 36 -6.81 18.98 -14.83
C TRP A 36 -7.31 19.42 -13.45
N GLN A 37 -8.57 19.10 -13.15
CA GLN A 37 -9.13 19.26 -11.81
C GLN A 37 -9.40 17.90 -11.20
N PHE A 38 -8.93 17.73 -9.97
CA PHE A 38 -9.20 16.57 -9.14
C PHE A 38 -9.92 17.01 -7.87
N ARG A 39 -10.92 16.24 -7.46
CA ARG A 39 -11.67 16.45 -6.22
C ARG A 39 -11.83 15.11 -5.55
N HIS A 40 -11.60 15.01 -4.24
CA HIS A 40 -11.64 13.69 -3.60
C HIS A 40 -12.19 13.72 -2.18
N SER A 41 -12.55 12.53 -1.70
CA SER A 41 -12.98 12.30 -0.31
C SER A 41 -12.79 10.83 0.08
N HIS A 42 -12.84 10.56 1.38
CA HIS A 42 -12.86 9.20 1.92
C HIS A 42 -14.24 8.90 2.54
N VAL A 43 -14.93 7.87 2.05
CA VAL A 43 -16.33 7.58 2.42
C VAL A 43 -16.51 6.84 3.75
N THR A 44 -15.42 6.40 4.38
CA THR A 44 -15.46 5.66 5.64
C THR A 44 -14.20 5.89 6.45
N ALA A 45 -14.36 5.92 7.77
CA ALA A 45 -13.25 5.89 8.73
C ALA A 45 -12.96 4.47 9.24
N ASP A 46 -13.72 3.44 8.82
CA ASP A 46 -13.45 2.04 9.18
C ASP A 46 -12.63 1.35 8.08
N GLU A 47 -11.38 1.00 8.39
CA GLU A 47 -10.43 0.31 7.49
C GLU A 47 -10.94 -1.06 7.03
N THR A 48 -11.83 -1.69 7.79
CA THR A 48 -12.24 -3.08 7.59
C THR A 48 -13.58 -3.23 6.89
N LYS A 49 -14.38 -2.15 6.78
CA LYS A 49 -15.74 -2.16 6.23
C LYS A 49 -15.87 -1.26 5.00
N ASN A 50 -16.87 -1.54 4.17
CA ASN A 50 -17.32 -0.67 3.07
C ASN A 50 -16.28 -0.38 1.97
N GLU A 51 -15.37 -1.32 1.68
CA GLU A 51 -14.50 -1.16 0.52
C GLU A 51 -15.29 -1.29 -0.78
N LYS A 52 -15.39 -0.19 -1.51
CA LYS A 52 -15.98 -0.17 -2.84
C LYS A 52 -15.04 -0.86 -3.83
N LYS A 53 -15.62 -1.65 -4.73
CA LYS A 53 -14.92 -2.16 -5.91
C LYS A 53 -14.43 -1.01 -6.77
N ILE A 54 -13.39 -1.28 -7.56
CA ILE A 54 -12.91 -0.32 -8.55
C ILE A 54 -14.03 -0.06 -9.56
N GLN A 55 -14.46 1.20 -9.67
CA GLN A 55 -15.49 1.61 -10.61
C GLN A 55 -15.22 3.02 -11.11
N LEU A 56 -15.04 3.15 -12.42
CA LEU A 56 -15.01 4.42 -13.14
C LEU A 56 -16.35 4.62 -13.86
N SER A 57 -16.99 5.77 -13.64
CA SER A 57 -18.22 6.16 -14.31
C SER A 57 -18.24 7.66 -14.61
N THR A 58 -19.04 8.07 -15.58
CA THR A 58 -19.31 9.48 -15.85
C THR A 58 -20.47 9.98 -14.99
N LEU A 59 -20.45 11.26 -14.63
CA LEU A 59 -21.49 11.94 -13.87
C LEU A 59 -21.94 13.19 -14.61
N LYS A 60 -23.26 13.42 -14.63
CA LYS A 60 -23.85 14.65 -15.19
C LYS A 60 -23.68 15.85 -14.26
N LYS A 61 -23.67 15.63 -12.94
CA LYS A 61 -23.52 16.68 -11.92
C LYS A 61 -22.91 16.09 -10.65
N THR A 62 -22.11 16.89 -9.94
CA THR A 62 -21.62 16.59 -8.59
C THR A 62 -22.30 17.55 -7.61
N THR A 63 -22.86 17.02 -6.52
CA THR A 63 -23.61 17.78 -5.49
C THR A 63 -22.95 17.65 -4.10
N ARG A 64 -21.63 17.43 -4.07
CA ARG A 64 -20.84 17.20 -2.87
C ARG A 64 -19.95 18.41 -2.64
N ASP A 65 -20.07 19.02 -1.46
CA ASP A 65 -19.32 20.23 -1.10
C ASP A 65 -18.12 19.94 -0.17
N ASP A 66 -18.00 18.71 0.32
CA ASP A 66 -16.94 18.22 1.21
C ASP A 66 -15.73 17.64 0.45
N LEU A 67 -15.63 17.91 -0.85
CA LEU A 67 -14.56 17.38 -1.69
C LEU A 67 -13.31 18.27 -1.59
N GLU A 68 -12.16 17.67 -1.28
CA GLU A 68 -10.88 18.36 -1.26
C GLU A 68 -10.39 18.62 -2.70
N PRO A 69 -10.25 19.90 -3.13
CA PRO A 69 -9.91 20.24 -4.51
C PRO A 69 -8.40 20.30 -4.75
N MET A 70 -7.98 19.87 -5.94
CA MET A 70 -6.61 20.00 -6.47
C MET A 70 -6.66 20.34 -7.95
N ARG A 71 -5.69 21.12 -8.44
CA ARG A 71 -5.69 21.63 -9.81
C ARG A 71 -4.28 21.68 -10.39
N PHE A 72 -4.15 21.24 -11.63
CA PHE A 72 -2.88 21.17 -12.37
C PHE A 72 -3.05 21.84 -13.73
N ILE A 73 -2.31 22.91 -13.99
CA ILE A 73 -2.36 23.67 -15.24
C ILE A 73 -1.49 22.97 -16.28
N HIS A 74 -1.95 22.94 -17.53
CA HIS A 74 -1.19 22.40 -18.67
C HIS A 74 -1.34 23.32 -19.89
N SER A 75 -0.35 23.27 -20.79
CA SER A 75 -0.32 24.06 -22.03
C SER A 75 -0.43 23.20 -23.30
N THR A 76 -0.44 21.88 -23.12
CA THR A 76 -0.49 20.89 -24.20
C THR A 76 -1.63 19.94 -23.92
N ASN A 77 -2.43 19.64 -24.95
CA ASN A 77 -3.58 18.77 -24.80
C ASN A 77 -3.14 17.34 -24.43
N GLN A 78 -3.16 17.02 -23.14
CA GLN A 78 -2.97 15.68 -22.60
C GLN A 78 -4.31 15.27 -21.98
N ASP A 79 -5.06 14.44 -22.71
CA ASP A 79 -6.42 14.00 -22.38
C ASP A 79 -6.45 12.61 -21.73
N LYS A 80 -5.28 12.03 -21.48
CA LYS A 80 -5.12 10.67 -20.99
C LYS A 80 -4.41 10.63 -19.64
N LEU A 81 -4.96 9.82 -18.74
CA LEU A 81 -4.35 9.51 -17.45
C LEU A 81 -4.05 8.02 -17.33
N GLN A 82 -2.99 7.70 -16.58
CA GLN A 82 -2.68 6.35 -16.14
C GLN A 82 -2.81 6.28 -14.63
N PHE A 83 -3.54 5.27 -14.15
CA PHE A 83 -3.68 5.00 -12.72
C PHE A 83 -2.81 3.82 -12.34
N ARG A 84 -1.97 3.99 -11.31
CA ARG A 84 -1.09 2.91 -10.84
C ARG A 84 -1.16 2.75 -9.33
N PRO A 85 -1.13 1.52 -8.81
CA PRO A 85 -1.03 1.29 -7.38
C PRO A 85 0.42 1.51 -6.93
N ARG A 86 0.59 2.22 -5.82
CA ARG A 86 1.85 2.32 -5.08
C ARG A 86 1.63 1.92 -3.63
N LEU A 87 2.68 1.48 -2.95
CA LEU A 87 2.64 1.38 -1.50
C LEU A 87 2.61 2.76 -0.85
N ALA A 88 2.27 2.81 0.43
CA ALA A 88 2.35 4.04 1.24
C ALA A 88 3.72 4.72 1.12
N ASN A 89 3.73 6.04 1.31
CA ASN A 89 4.95 6.86 1.31
C ASN A 89 5.69 6.88 2.65
N ARG A 90 5.33 5.98 3.56
CA ARG A 90 5.92 5.74 4.88
C ARG A 90 5.68 4.28 5.26
N SER A 91 6.44 3.78 6.22
CA SER A 91 6.21 2.45 6.79
C SER A 91 4.79 2.32 7.36
N ILE A 92 4.22 1.12 7.28
CA ILE A 92 2.94 0.79 7.92
C ILE A 92 3.21 -0.14 9.10
N VAL A 93 2.82 0.28 10.29
CA VAL A 93 2.84 -0.53 11.50
C VAL A 93 1.55 -1.33 11.57
N ALA A 94 1.66 -2.63 11.31
CA ALA A 94 0.60 -3.60 11.48
C ALA A 94 0.61 -4.13 12.92
N LYS A 95 -0.49 -3.94 13.64
CA LYS A 95 -0.68 -4.45 15.00
C LYS A 95 -1.69 -5.61 14.99
N PRO A 96 -1.34 -6.82 15.47
CA PRO A 96 -2.32 -7.89 15.62
C PRO A 96 -3.33 -7.53 16.71
N TYR A 97 -4.57 -8.01 16.57
CA TYR A 97 -5.65 -7.74 17.53
C TYR A 97 -5.32 -8.24 18.95
N MET A 98 -4.66 -9.39 19.03
CA MET A 98 -4.07 -9.94 20.25
C MET A 98 -2.59 -10.25 20.02
N PRO A 99 -1.73 -10.20 21.05
CA PRO A 99 -0.34 -10.59 20.92
C PRO A 99 -0.21 -12.00 20.35
N VAL A 100 0.72 -12.19 19.41
CA VAL A 100 1.03 -13.51 18.84
C VAL A 100 2.36 -13.96 19.42
N PHE A 101 2.43 -15.20 19.91
CA PHE A 101 3.67 -15.79 20.39
C PHE A 101 4.15 -16.83 19.38
N LEU A 102 5.34 -16.61 18.80
CA LEU A 102 6.00 -17.57 17.94
C LEU A 102 6.98 -18.38 18.80
N PRO A 103 6.79 -19.70 18.98
CA PRO A 103 7.68 -20.50 19.80
C PRO A 103 9.13 -20.50 19.31
N SER A 104 10.04 -20.92 20.19
CA SER A 104 11.45 -21.16 19.86
C SER A 104 11.59 -22.14 18.70
N GLN A 105 12.58 -21.91 17.83
CA GLN A 105 12.90 -22.72 16.66
C GLN A 105 11.75 -22.86 15.64
N GLN A 106 10.82 -21.90 15.59
CA GLN A 106 9.69 -21.92 14.65
C GLN A 106 9.80 -20.84 13.59
N THR A 107 9.20 -21.13 12.43
CA THR A 107 9.02 -20.16 11.34
C THR A 107 7.55 -20.08 10.96
N VAL A 108 7.05 -18.88 10.73
CA VAL A 108 5.68 -18.62 10.28
C VAL A 108 5.66 -17.57 9.18
N THR A 109 4.70 -17.65 8.27
CA THR A 109 4.39 -16.56 7.33
C THR A 109 3.06 -15.95 7.70
N ILE A 110 3.04 -14.64 7.92
CA ILE A 110 1.84 -13.84 8.14
C ILE A 110 1.60 -13.01 6.89
N TYR A 111 0.42 -13.13 6.29
CA TYR A 111 0.07 -12.32 5.14
C TYR A 111 -0.57 -11.02 5.60
N ILE A 112 0.10 -9.90 5.31
CA ILE A 112 -0.35 -8.58 5.71
C ILE A 112 -1.00 -7.83 4.54
N SER A 113 -2.28 -7.51 4.68
CA SER A 113 -3.02 -6.72 3.70
C SER A 113 -3.12 -5.26 4.16
N THR A 114 -2.63 -4.32 3.34
CA THR A 114 -2.64 -2.88 3.62
C THR A 114 -3.24 -2.07 2.47
N PRO A 115 -3.83 -0.89 2.70
CA PRO A 115 -4.31 -0.01 1.63
C PRO A 115 -3.17 0.45 0.71
N ILE A 116 -3.49 0.67 -0.56
CA ILE A 116 -2.56 1.24 -1.55
C ILE A 116 -2.74 2.75 -1.70
N TRP A 117 -1.76 3.39 -2.33
CA TRP A 117 -1.87 4.73 -2.85
C TRP A 117 -2.21 4.66 -4.34
N LEU A 118 -3.23 5.39 -4.75
CA LEU A 118 -3.58 5.62 -6.14
C LEU A 118 -2.68 6.74 -6.67
N ALA A 119 -1.69 6.38 -7.50
CA ALA A 119 -0.85 7.33 -8.20
C ALA A 119 -1.42 7.61 -9.59
N ILE A 120 -1.53 8.89 -9.95
CA ILE A 120 -2.12 9.35 -11.22
C ILE A 120 -1.02 9.98 -12.06
N PHE A 121 -0.80 9.46 -13.27
CA PHE A 121 0.23 9.93 -14.18
C PHE A 121 -0.41 10.51 -15.44
N LEU A 122 0.23 11.52 -16.01
CA LEU A 122 0.02 11.89 -17.40
C LEU A 122 0.70 10.86 -18.31
N GLU A 123 0.12 10.60 -19.48
CA GLU A 123 0.72 9.67 -20.45
C GLU A 123 2.17 10.09 -20.79
N GLY A 124 3.11 9.16 -20.67
CA GLY A 124 4.54 9.39 -20.93
C GLY A 124 5.34 10.00 -19.78
N HIS A 125 4.71 10.45 -18.69
CA HIS A 125 5.42 11.03 -17.55
C HIS A 125 5.93 9.98 -16.56
N LYS A 126 7.12 10.23 -15.99
CA LYS A 126 7.75 9.34 -14.99
C LYS A 126 7.29 9.61 -13.57
N GLN A 127 6.91 10.84 -13.25
CA GLN A 127 6.42 11.24 -11.94
C GLN A 127 4.90 11.40 -11.99
N PRO A 128 4.18 11.03 -10.91
CA PRO A 128 2.74 11.23 -10.86
C PRO A 128 2.41 12.71 -10.71
N LEU A 129 1.25 13.12 -11.25
CA LEU A 129 0.63 14.40 -10.95
C LEU A 129 0.28 14.50 -9.47
N LEU A 130 -0.32 13.43 -8.94
CA LEU A 130 -0.72 13.33 -7.54
C LEU A 130 -0.82 11.88 -7.10
N GLU A 131 -0.76 11.67 -5.79
CA GLU A 131 -0.98 10.38 -5.15
C GLU A 131 -1.98 10.53 -4.00
N LEU A 132 -2.96 9.63 -3.93
CA LEU A 132 -3.97 9.62 -2.86
C LEU A 132 -4.06 8.25 -2.22
N PRO A 133 -4.13 8.15 -0.87
CA PRO A 133 -4.41 6.88 -0.22
C PRO A 133 -5.81 6.39 -0.60
N THR A 134 -5.97 5.09 -0.90
CA THR A 134 -7.30 4.47 -1.05
C THR A 134 -8.06 4.38 0.27
N TYR A 135 -7.33 4.48 1.39
CA TYR A 135 -7.85 4.66 2.74
C TYR A 135 -6.87 5.48 3.58
N LYS A 136 -7.35 6.53 4.25
CA LYS A 136 -6.53 7.44 5.06
C LYS A 136 -6.18 6.79 6.40
N LEU A 137 -4.99 6.18 6.48
CA LEU A 137 -4.44 5.65 7.73
C LEU A 137 -4.09 6.78 8.70
N SER A 138 -4.17 6.50 10.00
CA SER A 138 -3.73 7.43 11.06
C SER A 138 -2.22 7.39 11.22
N ASP A 139 -1.62 8.54 11.55
CA ASP A 139 -0.21 8.60 11.91
C ASP A 139 0.08 7.86 13.23
N THR A 140 1.27 7.29 13.32
CA THR A 140 1.81 6.65 14.53
C THR A 140 3.32 6.80 14.57
N TRP A 141 3.90 6.63 15.75
CA TRP A 141 5.34 6.60 15.93
C TRP A 141 5.83 5.17 16.14
N PHE A 142 6.75 4.71 15.29
CA PHE A 142 7.36 3.40 15.43
C PHE A 142 8.79 3.53 15.96
N GLY A 143 8.99 3.19 17.22
CA GLY A 143 10.32 3.10 17.81
C GLY A 143 10.26 2.93 19.32
N PRO A 144 11.42 2.77 19.97
CA PRO A 144 11.54 2.58 21.41
C PRO A 144 11.21 3.83 22.22
N LYS A 145 11.43 5.03 21.66
CA LYS A 145 11.26 6.31 22.36
C LYS A 145 10.68 7.37 21.41
N PRO A 146 10.03 8.44 21.92
CA PRO A 146 9.49 9.50 21.05
C PRO A 146 10.52 10.21 20.15
N HIS A 147 11.80 10.18 20.51
CA HIS A 147 12.90 10.77 19.72
C HIS A 147 13.75 9.72 18.97
N ILE A 148 13.45 8.42 19.14
CA ILE A 148 14.14 7.31 18.49
C ILE A 148 13.09 6.44 17.82
N GLY A 149 13.00 6.53 16.50
CA GLY A 149 11.98 5.85 15.71
C GLY A 149 11.68 6.57 14.41
N GLU A 150 10.57 6.21 13.79
CA GLU A 150 10.09 6.86 12.56
C GLU A 150 8.57 7.10 12.59
N LEU A 151 8.17 8.23 11.99
CA LEU A 151 6.77 8.51 11.70
C LEU A 151 6.27 7.50 10.67
N SER A 152 5.23 6.77 11.03
CA SER A 152 4.65 5.66 10.28
C SER A 152 3.13 5.82 10.21
N TYR A 153 2.47 4.98 9.43
CA TYR A 153 1.02 4.82 9.49
C TYR A 153 0.64 3.63 10.36
N ALA A 154 -0.42 3.75 11.14
CA ALA A 154 -1.01 2.63 11.86
C ALA A 154 -2.10 1.96 11.00
N SER A 155 -2.01 0.64 10.86
CA SER A 155 -3.09 -0.20 10.30
C SER A 155 -3.67 -1.07 11.40
N ARG A 156 -5.00 -1.04 11.55
CA ARG A 156 -5.75 -1.92 12.46
C ARG A 156 -5.95 -3.24 11.74
N PHE A 157 -5.00 -4.12 11.91
CA PHE A 157 -4.77 -5.19 10.96
C PHE A 157 -5.44 -6.53 11.33
N SER A 158 -5.90 -7.28 10.31
CA SER A 158 -6.34 -8.68 10.38
C SER A 158 -5.32 -9.60 9.72
N GLY A 159 -4.21 -9.86 10.41
CA GLY A 159 -3.22 -10.85 9.99
C GLY A 159 -3.82 -12.21 9.86
N ARG A 160 -3.58 -12.84 8.71
CA ARG A 160 -3.93 -14.23 8.50
C ARG A 160 -2.66 -15.01 8.24
N ILE A 161 -2.54 -16.12 8.96
CA ILE A 161 -1.55 -17.15 8.67
C ILE A 161 -2.03 -17.94 7.45
N ASP A 162 -3.33 -18.23 7.39
CA ASP A 162 -3.95 -18.84 6.23
C ASP A 162 -4.26 -17.77 5.16
N LEU A 163 -3.59 -17.90 4.01
CA LEU A 163 -3.82 -17.05 2.85
C LEU A 163 -5.27 -17.12 2.35
N SER A 164 -5.93 -18.28 2.45
CA SER A 164 -7.30 -18.46 1.99
C SER A 164 -8.32 -17.65 2.83
N ALA A 165 -7.96 -17.32 4.07
CA ALA A 165 -8.76 -16.52 4.98
C ALA A 165 -8.59 -15.00 4.78
N LEU A 166 -7.72 -14.55 3.86
CA LEU A 166 -7.59 -13.13 3.52
C LEU A 166 -8.74 -12.67 2.61
N PRO A 167 -9.49 -11.62 3.00
CA PRO A 167 -10.45 -11.01 2.11
C PRO A 167 -9.79 -10.45 0.85
N LYS A 168 -10.27 -10.88 -0.31
CA LYS A 168 -9.81 -10.36 -1.60
C LYS A 168 -10.35 -8.96 -1.84
N ARG A 169 -9.44 -7.99 -1.97
CA ARG A 169 -9.76 -6.56 -2.04
C ARG A 169 -8.86 -5.87 -3.07
N ALA A 170 -9.46 -5.27 -4.09
CA ALA A 170 -8.72 -4.66 -5.20
C ALA A 170 -7.96 -3.38 -4.80
N SER A 171 -8.32 -2.77 -3.68
CA SER A 171 -7.71 -1.52 -3.16
C SER A 171 -6.66 -1.75 -2.07
N ARG A 172 -6.23 -3.01 -1.91
CA ARG A 172 -5.23 -3.41 -0.91
C ARG A 172 -4.16 -4.29 -1.52
N ILE A 173 -2.97 -4.24 -0.94
CA ILE A 173 -1.79 -5.01 -1.34
C ILE A 173 -1.42 -6.01 -0.24
N ILE A 174 -1.05 -7.21 -0.65
CA ILE A 174 -0.63 -8.31 0.23
C ILE A 174 0.89 -8.32 0.33
N THR A 175 1.41 -8.20 1.54
CA THR A 175 2.82 -8.35 1.88
C THR A 175 2.99 -9.60 2.73
N PRO A 176 3.57 -10.68 2.19
CA PRO A 176 3.98 -11.83 3.00
C PRO A 176 5.10 -11.41 3.96
N VAL A 177 4.92 -11.67 5.24
CA VAL A 177 5.95 -11.44 6.27
C VAL A 177 6.33 -12.78 6.87
N LYS A 178 7.50 -13.28 6.50
CA LYS A 178 8.07 -14.51 7.03
C LYS A 178 8.91 -14.19 8.26
N ILE A 179 8.59 -14.83 9.37
CA ILE A 179 9.23 -14.60 10.66
C ILE A 179 9.83 -15.92 11.13
N THR A 180 11.13 -15.92 11.39
CA THR A 180 11.86 -17.07 11.93
C THR A 180 12.42 -16.71 13.29
N ASN A 181 12.10 -17.53 14.30
CA ASN A 181 12.62 -17.41 15.66
C ASN A 181 13.65 -18.50 15.91
N ASN A 182 14.94 -18.18 15.78
CA ASN A 182 16.04 -19.05 16.18
C ASN A 182 16.44 -18.85 17.66
N GLY A 183 15.70 -18.04 18.42
CA GLY A 183 15.91 -17.86 19.85
C GLY A 183 15.48 -19.09 20.64
N ASN A 184 16.00 -19.22 21.86
CA ASN A 184 15.64 -20.30 22.79
C ASN A 184 14.32 -20.04 23.57
N ASP A 185 13.68 -18.90 23.32
CA ASP A 185 12.47 -18.43 23.99
C ASP A 185 11.39 -17.99 22.99
N ASN A 186 10.15 -17.90 23.46
CA ASN A 186 9.02 -17.46 22.64
C ASN A 186 9.19 -16.00 22.21
N LEU A 187 9.07 -15.73 20.91
CA LEU A 187 9.04 -14.38 20.37
C LEU A 187 7.61 -13.81 20.47
N LYS A 188 7.44 -12.77 21.28
CA LYS A 188 6.19 -12.01 21.36
C LYS A 188 6.13 -10.98 20.22
N LEU A 189 5.18 -11.15 19.32
CA LEU A 189 4.89 -10.22 18.22
C LEU A 189 3.78 -9.25 18.63
N GLU A 190 4.17 -8.02 18.93
CA GLU A 190 3.23 -6.95 19.30
C GLU A 190 2.89 -6.00 18.15
N LYS A 191 3.84 -5.81 17.22
CA LYS A 191 3.70 -4.94 16.05
C LYS A 191 4.76 -5.33 15.02
N ILE A 192 4.42 -5.17 13.75
CA ILE A 192 5.30 -5.42 12.61
C ILE A 192 5.33 -4.13 11.77
N SER A 193 6.51 -3.59 11.50
CA SER A 193 6.66 -2.46 10.59
C SER A 193 6.90 -2.98 9.17
N ILE A 194 6.05 -2.59 8.24
CA ILE A 194 6.19 -2.88 6.81
C ILE A 194 6.91 -1.70 6.16
N PRO A 195 8.11 -1.90 5.61
CA PRO A 195 8.92 -0.84 5.04
C PRO A 195 8.48 -0.52 3.60
N CYS A 196 7.30 0.10 3.47
CA CYS A 196 6.60 0.34 2.20
C CYS A 196 7.45 0.99 1.11
N ASP A 197 8.38 1.87 1.47
CA ASP A 197 9.22 2.59 0.52
C ASP A 197 10.13 1.68 -0.33
N TYR A 198 10.48 0.50 0.18
CA TYR A 198 11.46 -0.41 -0.43
C TYR A 198 10.82 -1.57 -1.20
N LEU A 199 9.50 -1.70 -1.12
CA LEU A 199 8.77 -2.82 -1.69
C LEU A 199 8.25 -2.51 -3.09
N THR A 200 8.30 -3.51 -3.96
CA THR A 200 7.78 -3.47 -5.33
C THR A 200 6.33 -3.92 -5.37
N VAL A 201 5.51 -3.33 -6.26
CA VAL A 201 4.13 -3.77 -6.49
C VAL A 201 4.04 -4.72 -7.68
N TYR A 202 3.49 -5.90 -7.41
CA TYR A 202 3.16 -6.93 -8.39
C TYR A 202 1.64 -7.10 -8.47
N CYS A 203 1.17 -7.52 -9.64
CA CYS A 203 -0.21 -7.92 -9.86
C CYS A 203 -0.23 -9.34 -10.40
N ASN A 204 -0.89 -10.25 -9.69
CA ASN A 204 -0.99 -11.64 -10.12
C ASN A 204 -2.13 -11.84 -11.14
N LYS A 205 -2.30 -13.07 -11.63
CA LYS A 205 -3.35 -13.42 -12.60
C LYS A 205 -4.79 -13.22 -12.12
N ASN A 206 -5.00 -13.10 -10.81
CA ASN A 206 -6.31 -12.87 -10.19
C ASN A 206 -6.58 -11.37 -9.94
N ASN A 207 -5.75 -10.47 -10.49
CA ASN A 207 -5.78 -9.03 -10.22
C ASN A 207 -5.56 -8.66 -8.74
N GLU A 208 -4.92 -9.55 -7.97
CA GLU A 208 -4.53 -9.28 -6.58
C GLU A 208 -3.17 -8.56 -6.59
N LEU A 209 -3.05 -7.56 -5.73
CA LEU A 209 -1.81 -6.80 -5.57
C LEU A 209 -0.94 -7.46 -4.49
N TRP A 210 0.35 -7.58 -4.77
CA TRP A 210 1.31 -8.26 -3.91
C TRP A 210 2.65 -7.52 -3.86
N THR A 211 3.40 -7.73 -2.79
CA THR A 211 4.82 -7.37 -2.70
C THR A 211 5.70 -8.60 -2.64
N GLN A 212 7.01 -8.37 -2.70
CA GLN A 212 8.00 -9.36 -2.25
C GLN A 212 7.77 -9.76 -0.79
N THR A 213 8.29 -10.92 -0.41
CA THR A 213 8.28 -11.41 0.98
C THR A 213 9.26 -10.60 1.82
N LEU A 214 8.78 -10.04 2.93
CA LEU A 214 9.61 -9.46 3.98
C LEU A 214 10.04 -10.59 4.93
N SER A 215 11.33 -10.80 5.09
CA SER A 215 11.88 -11.80 6.01
C SER A 215 12.39 -11.12 7.28
N ILE A 216 11.98 -11.64 8.43
CA ILE A 216 12.39 -11.20 9.77
C ILE A 216 13.00 -12.41 10.48
N LEU A 217 14.30 -12.34 10.77
CA LEU A 217 15.03 -13.40 11.46
C LEU A 217 15.46 -12.91 12.84
N ARG A 218 14.95 -13.55 13.90
CA ARG A 218 15.50 -13.41 15.25
C ARG A 218 16.58 -14.48 15.44
N GLU A 219 17.81 -14.05 15.69
CA GLU A 219 18.93 -14.93 16.00
C GLU A 219 18.87 -15.45 17.45
N VAL A 220 19.72 -16.43 17.76
CA VAL A 220 19.87 -17.01 19.11
C VAL A 220 20.20 -15.93 20.15
N ASP A 221 21.06 -14.97 19.77
CA ASP A 221 21.34 -13.78 20.57
C ASP A 221 20.13 -12.83 20.50
N GLN A 222 19.43 -12.66 21.63
CA GLN A 222 18.18 -11.91 21.74
C GLN A 222 18.28 -10.46 21.21
N LYS A 223 19.50 -9.94 21.06
CA LYS A 223 19.81 -8.60 20.56
C LYS A 223 20.13 -8.53 19.06
N LYS A 224 19.80 -9.56 18.26
CA LYS A 224 19.97 -9.53 16.80
C LYS A 224 18.71 -10.01 16.05
N THR A 225 17.92 -9.07 15.57
CA THR A 225 16.91 -9.28 14.54
C THR A 225 17.39 -8.69 13.22
N GLN A 226 17.30 -9.48 12.16
CA GLN A 226 17.63 -9.07 10.81
C GLN A 226 16.34 -8.95 10.00
N VAL A 227 16.26 -7.91 9.17
CA VAL A 227 15.15 -7.74 8.23
C VAL A 227 15.68 -7.60 6.83
N SER A 228 15.11 -8.36 5.91
CA SER A 228 15.50 -8.38 4.51
C SER A 228 14.29 -8.61 3.61
N ILE A 229 14.45 -8.32 2.33
CA ILE A 229 13.46 -8.63 1.30
C ILE A 229 13.95 -9.88 0.58
N GLU A 230 13.15 -10.95 0.53
CA GLU A 230 13.55 -12.17 -0.14
C GLU A 230 13.68 -11.94 -1.66
N LYS A 231 14.72 -12.54 -2.27
CA LYS A 231 14.92 -12.51 -3.72
C LYS A 231 13.92 -13.40 -4.45
N ALA A 232 13.59 -14.54 -3.85
CA ALA A 232 12.57 -15.45 -4.35
C ALA A 232 11.18 -14.86 -4.11
N LEU A 233 10.35 -14.82 -5.15
CA LEU A 233 8.96 -14.39 -5.02
C LEU A 233 8.11 -15.53 -4.45
N HIS A 234 7.07 -15.16 -3.71
CA HIS A 234 6.08 -16.10 -3.20
C HIS A 234 5.43 -16.90 -4.35
N PRO A 235 5.06 -18.19 -4.20
CA PRO A 235 4.45 -18.97 -5.29
C PRO A 235 3.20 -18.34 -5.93
N ALA A 236 2.43 -17.56 -5.15
CA ALA A 236 1.30 -16.78 -5.68
C ALA A 236 1.70 -15.69 -6.72
N LEU A 237 2.99 -15.43 -6.88
CA LEU A 237 3.60 -14.47 -7.79
C LEU A 237 4.28 -15.11 -9.01
N GLU A 238 4.27 -16.44 -9.20
CA GLU A 238 4.98 -17.13 -10.29
C GLU A 238 4.71 -16.57 -11.70
N SER A 239 3.54 -15.98 -11.93
CA SER A 239 3.17 -15.32 -13.20
C SER A 239 2.73 -13.87 -13.01
N ALA A 240 3.14 -13.23 -11.92
CA ALA A 240 2.73 -11.87 -11.62
C ALA A 240 3.52 -10.85 -12.44
N LYS A 241 2.82 -9.80 -12.88
CA LYS A 241 3.42 -8.66 -13.57
C LYS A 241 3.89 -7.65 -12.53
N LYS A 242 5.11 -7.15 -12.67
CA LYS A 242 5.58 -5.98 -11.94
C LYS A 242 4.86 -4.74 -12.50
N ILE A 243 4.12 -4.01 -11.66
CA ILE A 243 3.31 -2.85 -12.09
C ILE A 243 3.62 -1.56 -11.33
N GLY A 244 4.44 -1.62 -10.28
CA GLY A 244 4.89 -0.44 -9.55
C GLY A 244 6.29 -0.64 -8.97
N GLU A 245 7.13 0.38 -9.15
CA GLU A 245 8.49 0.43 -8.61
C GLU A 245 8.49 0.82 -7.11
N PRO A 246 9.49 0.38 -6.33
CA PRO A 246 9.70 0.89 -4.98
C PRO A 246 9.95 2.41 -5.01
N ARG A 247 9.60 3.09 -3.93
CA ARG A 247 9.87 4.54 -3.78
C ARG A 247 11.35 4.82 -3.60
N VAL A 248 12.07 3.90 -2.96
CA VAL A 248 13.52 3.94 -2.75
C VAL A 248 14.16 2.73 -3.40
N ALA A 249 15.06 2.97 -4.36
CA ALA A 249 15.77 1.89 -5.06
C ALA A 249 16.89 1.27 -4.22
N ASP A 250 17.53 2.06 -3.36
CA ASP A 250 18.63 1.61 -2.51
C ASP A 250 18.12 0.90 -1.25
N GLN A 251 18.16 -0.43 -1.27
CA GLN A 251 17.71 -1.28 -0.17
C GLN A 251 18.73 -1.38 0.98
N SER A 252 19.96 -0.88 0.84
CA SER A 252 20.95 -0.91 1.94
C SER A 252 20.47 -0.14 3.17
N ARG A 253 19.67 0.91 2.94
CA ARG A 253 19.04 1.75 3.97
C ARG A 253 17.94 1.05 4.77
N LEU A 254 17.40 -0.06 4.26
CA LEU A 254 16.44 -0.88 5.00
C LEU A 254 17.12 -1.56 6.19
N LEU A 255 18.31 -2.11 5.98
CA LEU A 255 19.09 -2.80 7.00
C LEU A 255 19.49 -1.85 8.13
N SER A 256 19.95 -0.63 7.78
CA SER A 256 20.33 0.38 8.78
C SER A 256 19.16 0.84 9.64
N LYS A 257 17.97 1.03 9.05
CA LYS A 257 16.77 1.46 9.80
C LYS A 257 16.25 0.41 10.77
N THR A 258 16.37 -0.87 10.41
CA THR A 258 15.70 -1.94 11.15
C THR A 258 16.45 -2.37 12.40
N ILE A 259 17.79 -2.26 12.38
CA ILE A 259 18.67 -2.55 13.53
C ILE A 259 18.31 -1.64 14.72
N ASP A 260 17.94 -0.38 14.49
CA ASP A 260 17.65 0.56 15.59
C ASP A 260 16.24 0.41 16.21
N MET A 261 15.32 -0.30 15.55
CA MET A 261 13.89 -0.30 15.93
C MET A 261 13.39 -1.59 16.60
N LEU A 262 14.13 -2.69 16.49
CA LEU A 262 13.74 -4.00 17.04
C LEU A 262 14.38 -4.32 18.40
N PHE A 263 15.42 -3.57 18.81
CA PHE A 263 16.05 -3.72 20.12
C PHE A 263 15.55 -2.68 21.12
N SER A 264 14.37 -2.95 21.67
CA SER A 264 13.92 -2.40 22.95
C SER A 264 12.84 -3.25 23.57
#